data_AF-A0A9N9B8T7-F1
#
_entry.id   AF-A0A9N9B8T7-F1
#
_cell.length_a   1.000
_cell.length_b   1.000
_cell.length_c   1.000
_cell.angle_alpha   90.00
_cell.angle_beta   90.00
_cell.angle_gamma   90.00
#
_symmetry.space_group_name_H-M   'P 1'
#
loop_
_entity.id
_entity.type
_entity.pdbx_description
1 polymer ?
#
loop_
_entity_poly.entity_id
_entity_poly.type
_entity_poly.pdbx_seq_one_letter_code
_entity_poly.pdbx_strand_id
1 'polypeptide(L)'
;MASFSGCFPERIFGTLGELECDGMNEIRYYDFLKNRRETLTPAQLLKVLDLRGHGGGDFGLVESFVREIALAGQRVDKANYLKTGPLETFNSHLYVFAAEHARKTGKVVNIQEFKREFGVKDFS
;
A
#
# COMPACT_ATOMS: atom_id res chain seq x y z
N MET A 1 -21.65 16.92 17.83
CA MET A 1 -21.66 15.75 16.94
C MET A 1 -20.41 15.87 16.07
N ALA A 2 -19.31 15.23 16.46
CA ALA A 2 -18.07 15.29 15.71
C ALA A 2 -18.10 14.22 14.62
N SER A 3 -18.13 14.66 13.36
CA SER A 3 -17.89 13.82 12.20
C SER A 3 -16.45 13.32 12.27
N PHE A 4 -16.25 12.04 12.59
CA PHE A 4 -14.99 11.36 12.35
C PHE A 4 -14.92 11.01 10.85
N SER A 5 -14.38 11.92 10.06
CA SER A 5 -13.88 11.64 8.71
C SER A 5 -12.36 11.47 8.79
N GLY A 6 -11.90 10.48 9.55
CA GLY A 6 -10.48 10.28 9.81
C GLY A 6 -9.87 9.37 8.75
N CYS A 7 -9.41 9.93 7.63
CA CYS A 7 -8.31 9.28 6.93
C CYS A 7 -7.05 9.50 7.78
N PHE A 8 -6.35 8.43 8.15
CA PHE A 8 -5.20 8.53 9.04
C PHE A 8 -4.01 9.02 8.24
N PRO A 9 -3.28 10.05 8.68
CA PRO A 9 -2.11 10.51 7.95
C PRO A 9 -1.02 9.42 7.98
N GLU A 10 -0.70 8.86 6.82
CA GLU A 10 0.42 7.94 6.69
C GLU A 10 1.74 8.71 6.59
N ARG A 11 2.76 8.25 7.32
CA ARG A 11 4.12 8.81 7.25
C ARG A 11 5.15 7.75 6.94
N ILE A 12 6.00 8.05 5.98
CA ILE A 12 7.13 7.21 5.58
C ILE A 12 8.41 8.02 5.76
N PHE A 13 9.29 7.54 6.63
CA PHE A 13 10.58 8.16 6.89
C PHE A 13 11.67 7.44 6.10
N GLY A 14 12.41 8.20 5.31
CA GLY A 14 13.64 7.78 4.66
C GLY A 14 14.86 8.45 5.30
N THR A 15 16.05 8.06 4.86
CA THR A 15 17.31 8.65 5.33
C THR A 15 17.50 10.10 4.88
N LEU A 16 16.84 10.52 3.80
CA LEU A 16 17.01 11.84 3.17
C LEU A 16 15.75 12.71 3.22
N GLY A 17 14.67 12.21 3.81
CA GLY A 17 13.42 12.95 3.88
C GLY A 17 12.27 12.14 4.46
N GLU A 18 11.12 12.78 4.57
CA GLU A 18 9.86 12.16 4.97
C GLU A 18 8.76 12.44 3.94
N LEU A 19 7.87 11.48 3.77
CA LEU A 19 6.61 11.63 3.05
C LEU A 19 5.47 11.54 4.06
N GLU A 20 4.51 12.46 3.95
CA GLU A 20 3.27 12.45 4.69
C GLU A 20 2.10 12.55 3.71
N CYS A 21 1.17 11.60 3.78
CA CYS A 21 -0.06 11.63 3.03
C CYS A 21 -1.21 12.04 3.95
N ASP A 22 -2.14 12.86 3.47
CA ASP A 22 -3.39 13.14 4.20
C ASP A 22 -4.48 12.06 3.94
N GLY A 23 -4.13 11.06 3.13
CA GLY A 23 -5.01 9.98 2.70
C GLY A 23 -6.14 10.42 1.74
N MET A 24 -6.11 11.67 1.28
CA MET A 24 -7.15 12.25 0.44
C MET A 24 -6.56 12.82 -0.85
N ASN A 25 -5.85 13.95 -0.77
CA ASN A 25 -5.48 14.75 -1.95
C ASN A 25 -4.08 15.34 -1.89
N GLU A 26 -3.37 15.24 -0.77
CA GLU A 26 -2.07 15.86 -0.58
C GLU A 26 -1.02 14.85 -0.14
N ILE A 27 0.15 14.97 -0.78
CA ILE A 27 1.39 14.33 -0.33
C ILE A 27 2.37 15.45 0.00
N ARG A 28 2.82 15.51 1.24
CA ARG A 28 3.87 16.43 1.69
C ARG A 28 5.20 15.69 1.68
N TYR A 29 6.17 16.23 0.96
CA TYR A 29 7.55 15.76 0.96
C TYR A 29 8.43 16.76 1.67
N TYR A 30 9.24 16.32 2.62
CA TYR A 30 10.24 17.15 3.28
C TYR A 30 11.65 16.60 3.02
N ASP A 31 12.47 17.41 2.36
CA ASP A 31 13.85 17.12 1.96
C ASP A 31 14.80 17.61 3.06
N PHE A 32 15.49 16.69 3.74
CA PHE A 32 16.37 17.03 4.85
C PHE A 32 17.63 17.78 4.41
N LEU A 33 18.13 17.52 3.19
CA LEU A 33 19.35 18.15 2.67
C LEU A 33 19.11 19.62 2.31
N LYS A 34 17.90 19.93 1.82
CA LYS A 34 17.53 21.28 1.39
C LYS A 34 16.75 22.04 2.46
N ASN A 35 16.35 21.38 3.54
CA ASN A 35 15.47 21.90 4.58
C ASN A 35 14.20 22.53 3.98
N ARG A 36 13.57 21.83 3.02
CA ARG A 36 12.42 22.33 2.25
C ARG A 36 11.28 21.34 2.29
N ARG A 37 10.05 21.85 2.45
CA ARG A 37 8.82 21.10 2.26
C ARG A 37 8.16 21.44 0.93
N GLU A 38 7.68 20.43 0.25
CA GLU A 38 6.90 20.51 -0.99
C GLU A 38 5.56 19.82 -0.78
N THR A 39 4.48 20.43 -1.28
CA THR A 39 3.15 19.81 -1.30
C THR A 39 2.84 19.40 -2.73
N LEU A 40 2.51 18.13 -2.90
CA LEU A 40 2.16 17.51 -4.16
C LEU A 40 0.66 17.18 -4.13
N THR A 41 -0.05 17.60 -5.16
CA THR A 41 -1.48 17.27 -5.35
C THR A 41 -1.57 16.26 -6.49
N PRO A 42 -1.86 14.97 -6.23
CA PRO A 42 -1.83 13.93 -7.27
C PRO A 42 -2.77 14.23 -8.44
N ALA A 43 -3.97 14.78 -8.18
CA ALA A 43 -4.90 15.18 -9.23
C ALA A 43 -4.28 16.20 -10.21
N GLN A 44 -3.53 17.18 -9.69
CA GLN A 44 -2.83 18.18 -10.51
C GLN A 44 -1.67 17.56 -11.30
N LEU A 45 -0.89 16.68 -10.68
CA LEU A 45 0.24 16.00 -11.32
C LEU A 45 -0.20 15.06 -12.43
N LEU A 46 -1.29 14.33 -12.21
CA LEU A 46 -1.88 13.39 -13.17
C LEU A 46 -2.79 14.09 -14.20
N LYS A 47 -3.02 15.40 -14.06
CA LYS A 47 -3.93 16.20 -14.90
C LYS A 47 -5.35 15.61 -14.98
N VAL A 48 -5.85 15.13 -13.85
CA VAL A 48 -7.21 14.62 -13.70
C VAL A 48 -8.02 15.56 -12.81
N LEU A 49 -9.30 15.74 -13.13
CA LEU A 49 -10.18 16.66 -12.40
C LEU A 49 -10.56 16.13 -11.01
N ASP A 50 -10.64 14.81 -10.87
CA ASP A 50 -11.05 14.15 -9.64
C ASP A 50 -10.47 12.74 -9.59
N LEU A 51 -10.02 12.32 -8.41
CA LEU A 51 -9.54 10.98 -8.15
C LEU A 51 -10.67 10.17 -7.52
N ARG A 52 -11.43 9.47 -8.37
CA ARG A 52 -12.60 8.70 -7.94
C ARG A 52 -12.20 7.42 -7.20
N GLY A 53 -12.93 7.12 -6.13
CA GLY A 53 -12.73 5.90 -5.33
C GLY A 53 -11.45 5.96 -4.51
N HIS A 54 -11.57 6.30 -3.22
CA HIS A 54 -10.49 6.32 -2.23
C HIS A 54 -9.19 7.00 -2.73
N GLY A 55 -9.30 8.22 -3.28
CA GLY A 55 -8.14 8.97 -3.81
C GLY A 55 -7.57 8.39 -5.12
N GLY A 56 -8.38 7.65 -5.90
CA GLY A 56 -8.00 7.03 -7.17
C GLY A 56 -7.48 5.60 -7.03
N GLY A 57 -7.35 5.09 -5.79
CA GLY A 57 -6.89 3.73 -5.52
C GLY A 57 -7.80 2.66 -6.13
N ASP A 58 -9.11 2.78 -5.94
CA ASP A 58 -10.07 1.79 -6.46
C ASP A 58 -10.07 1.78 -7.99
N PHE A 59 -10.07 2.97 -8.60
CA PHE A 59 -10.00 3.10 -10.06
C PHE A 59 -8.72 2.47 -10.60
N GLY A 60 -7.56 2.76 -9.99
CA GLY A 60 -6.28 2.19 -10.42
C GLY A 60 -6.23 0.67 -10.29
N LEU A 61 -6.86 0.08 -9.26
CA LEU A 61 -6.99 -1.36 -9.12
C LEU A 61 -7.83 -1.99 -10.24
N VAL A 62 -9.01 -1.42 -10.53
CA VAL A 62 -9.89 -1.90 -11.60
C VAL A 62 -9.24 -1.71 -12.97
N GLU A 63 -8.64 -0.54 -13.22
CA GLU A 63 -7.92 -0.25 -14.47
C GLU A 63 -6.79 -1.26 -14.69
N SER A 64 -5.98 -1.54 -13.66
CA SER A 64 -4.89 -2.52 -13.74
C SER A 64 -5.41 -3.93 -14.07
N PHE A 65 -6.53 -4.32 -13.47
CA PHE A 65 -7.17 -5.61 -13.74
C PHE A 65 -7.73 -5.72 -15.18
N VAL A 66 -8.47 -4.71 -15.63
CA VAL A 66 -9.03 -4.68 -17.00
C VAL A 66 -7.92 -4.66 -18.03
N ARG A 67 -6.87 -3.87 -17.81
CA ARG A 67 -5.69 -3.79 -18.70
C ARG A 67 -4.98 -5.13 -18.81
N GLU A 68 -4.90 -5.88 -17.72
CA GLU A 68 -4.31 -7.22 -17.70
C GLU A 68 -5.09 -8.22 -18.54
N ILE A 69 -6.41 -8.24 -18.39
CA ILE A 69 -7.28 -9.07 -19.22
C ILE A 69 -7.19 -8.67 -20.70
N ALA A 70 -7.26 -7.37 -21.01
CA ALA A 70 -7.28 -6.88 -22.38
C ALA A 70 -6.00 -7.20 -23.16
N LEU A 71 -4.86 -7.27 -22.46
CA LEU A 71 -3.54 -7.55 -23.04
C LEU A 71 -3.11 -9.02 -22.87
N ALA A 72 -3.93 -9.84 -22.21
CA ALA A 72 -3.63 -11.25 -21.98
C ALA A 72 -3.46 -11.97 -23.33
N GLY A 73 -2.34 -12.69 -23.49
CA GLY A 73 -2.03 -13.46 -24.70
C GLY A 73 -1.40 -12.69 -25.86
N GLN A 74 -1.25 -11.36 -25.77
CA GLN A 74 -0.62 -10.53 -26.81
C GLN A 74 0.78 -10.03 -26.44
N ARG A 75 1.34 -10.50 -25.32
CA ARG A 75 2.58 -9.93 -24.76
C ARG A 75 3.85 -10.50 -25.38
N VAL A 76 4.69 -9.59 -25.89
CA VAL A 76 6.10 -9.83 -26.21
C VAL A 76 7.00 -9.48 -25.01
N ASP A 77 6.49 -8.72 -24.03
CA ASP A 77 7.19 -8.27 -22.83
C ASP A 77 6.53 -8.74 -21.52
N LYS A 78 7.34 -9.02 -20.50
CA LYS A 78 6.94 -9.53 -19.17
C LYS A 78 6.34 -8.45 -18.25
N ALA A 79 5.72 -7.40 -18.78
CA ALA A 79 5.09 -6.40 -17.91
C ALA A 79 3.98 -7.09 -17.08
N ASN A 80 3.92 -6.85 -15.76
CA ASN A 80 2.84 -7.33 -14.88
C ASN A 80 2.21 -6.12 -14.18
N TYR A 81 1.00 -5.76 -14.60
CA TYR A 81 0.15 -4.71 -14.04
C TYR A 81 -0.68 -5.21 -12.84
N LEU A 82 -0.87 -6.53 -12.62
CA LEU A 82 -1.41 -7.04 -11.36
C LEU A 82 -0.29 -7.09 -10.30
N LYS A 83 -0.33 -6.14 -9.37
CA LYS A 83 0.65 -6.04 -8.27
C LYS A 83 0.28 -6.88 -7.05
N THR A 84 -0.93 -7.42 -6.99
CA THR A 84 -1.42 -8.25 -5.89
C THR A 84 -2.04 -9.54 -6.45
N GLY A 85 -1.81 -10.65 -5.75
CA GLY A 85 -2.34 -11.96 -6.08
C GLY A 85 -2.59 -12.80 -4.84
N PRO A 86 -2.86 -14.11 -5.02
CA PRO A 86 -3.21 -15.01 -3.91
C PRO A 86 -2.15 -15.07 -2.81
N LEU A 87 -0.86 -14.98 -3.18
CA LEU A 87 0.24 -15.05 -2.21
C LEU A 87 0.31 -13.78 -1.35
N GLU A 88 0.16 -12.60 -1.94
CA GLU A 88 0.13 -11.33 -1.22
C GLU A 88 -1.07 -11.28 -0.27
N THR A 89 -2.24 -11.75 -0.72
CA THR A 89 -3.45 -11.87 0.13
C THR A 89 -3.25 -12.86 1.27
N PHE A 90 -2.62 -14.02 1.01
CA PHE A 90 -2.32 -14.98 2.06
C PHE A 90 -1.37 -14.39 3.12
N ASN A 91 -0.31 -13.71 2.68
CA ASN A 91 0.66 -13.08 3.57
C ASN A 91 0.01 -11.98 4.44
N SER A 92 -0.91 -11.18 3.90
CA SER A 92 -1.60 -10.15 4.70
C SER A 92 -2.47 -10.75 5.81
N HIS A 93 -3.18 -11.84 5.54
CA HIS A 93 -3.95 -12.56 6.56
C HIS A 93 -3.06 -13.23 7.61
N LEU A 94 -1.93 -13.79 7.18
CA LEU A 94 -0.94 -14.36 8.10
C LEU A 94 -0.42 -13.31 9.09
N TYR A 95 -0.14 -12.08 8.65
CA TYR A 95 0.26 -11.00 9.55
C TYR A 95 -0.81 -10.65 10.57
N VAL A 96 -2.09 -10.68 10.19
CA VAL A 96 -3.21 -10.48 11.13
C VAL A 96 -3.22 -11.55 12.21
N PHE A 97 -3.01 -12.82 11.85
CA PHE A 97 -2.95 -13.91 12.84
C PHE A 97 -1.74 -13.80 13.76
N ALA A 98 -0.57 -13.46 13.22
CA ALA A 98 0.64 -13.25 14.00
C ALA A 98 0.48 -12.06 14.97
N ALA A 99 -0.13 -10.97 14.51
CA ALA A 99 -0.44 -9.80 15.35
C ALA A 99 -1.43 -10.15 16.47
N GLU A 100 -2.47 -10.94 16.19
CA GLU A 100 -3.41 -11.40 17.20
C GLU A 100 -2.76 -12.35 18.22
N HIS A 101 -1.83 -13.20 17.78
CA HIS A 101 -1.02 -14.02 18.69
C HIS A 101 -0.12 -13.16 19.58
N ALA A 102 0.53 -12.14 19.02
CA ALA A 102 1.34 -11.17 19.76
C ALA A 102 0.49 -10.43 20.81
N ARG A 103 -0.71 -9.99 20.45
CA ARG A 103 -1.65 -9.32 21.36
C ARG A 103 -2.07 -10.21 22.54
N LYS A 104 -2.34 -11.49 22.28
CA LYS A 104 -2.76 -12.45 23.33
C LYS A 104 -1.63 -12.85 24.26
N THR A 105 -0.41 -12.96 23.75
CA THR A 105 0.75 -13.43 24.53
C THR A 105 1.58 -12.30 25.12
N GLY A 106 1.40 -11.07 24.64
CA GLY A 106 2.19 -9.90 25.04
C GLY A 106 3.64 -9.97 24.56
N LYS A 107 3.94 -10.76 23.53
CA LYS A 107 5.31 -11.00 23.04
C LYS A 107 5.50 -10.44 21.63
N VAL A 108 6.75 -10.08 21.33
CA VAL A 108 7.18 -9.85 19.95
C VAL A 108 7.17 -11.18 19.21
N VAL A 109 6.50 -11.23 18.06
CA VAL A 109 6.39 -12.43 17.22
C VAL A 109 7.28 -12.26 15.99
N ASN A 110 8.21 -13.18 15.78
CA ASN A 110 8.93 -13.29 14.52
C ASN A 110 8.05 -14.04 13.50
N ILE A 111 7.76 -13.41 12.36
CA ILE A 111 6.86 -14.00 11.35
C ILE A 111 7.38 -15.32 10.79
N GLN A 112 8.70 -15.45 10.59
CA GLN A 112 9.26 -16.68 10.02
C GLN A 112 9.19 -17.85 11.01
N GLU A 113 9.34 -17.57 12.31
CA GLU A 113 9.10 -18.55 13.36
C GLU A 113 7.63 -18.92 13.44
N PHE A 114 6.73 -17.93 13.42
CA PHE A 114 5.29 -18.14 13.43
C PHE A 114 4.83 -19.02 12.26
N LYS A 115 5.35 -18.78 11.04
CA LYS A 115 5.09 -19.65 9.89
C LYS A 115 5.50 -21.10 10.15
N ARG A 116 6.73 -21.32 10.67
CA ARG A 116 7.25 -22.66 10.95
C ARG A 116 6.44 -23.39 12.02
N GLU A 117 6.04 -22.69 13.08
CA GLU A 117 5.24 -23.25 14.18
C GLU A 117 3.89 -23.79 13.68
N PHE A 118 3.23 -23.07 12.78
CA PHE A 118 1.93 -23.45 12.23
C PHE A 118 2.01 -24.20 10.89
N GLY A 119 3.20 -24.69 10.49
CA GLY A 119 3.39 -25.51 9.30
C GLY A 119 3.13 -24.78 7.96
N VAL A 120 3.19 -23.44 7.96
CA VAL A 120 3.06 -22.63 6.76
C VAL A 120 4.36 -22.70 5.96
N LYS A 121 4.29 -23.27 4.75
CA LYS A 121 5.43 -23.32 3.83
C LYS A 121 5.61 -21.96 3.15
N ASP A 122 6.87 -21.58 2.93
CA ASP A 122 7.17 -20.46 2.05
C ASP A 122 6.88 -20.88 0.60
N PHE A 123 6.09 -20.06 -0.08
CA PHE A 123 5.86 -20.18 -1.52
C PHE A 123 6.95 -19.34 -2.22
N SER A 124 7.91 -20.01 -2.84
CA SER A 124 8.97 -19.43 -3.68
C SER A 124 8.54 -19.35 -5.13
#